data_AF-A0A1C5D2X9-F1
#
_entry.id   AF-A0A1C5D2X9-F1
#
_cell.length_a   1.000
_cell.length_b   1.000
_cell.length_c   1.000
_cell.angle_alpha   90.00
_cell.angle_beta   90.00
_cell.angle_gamma   90.00
#
_symmetry.space_group_name_H-M   'P 1'
#
loop_
_entity.id
_entity.type
_entity.pdbx_description
1 polymer ?
#
loop_
_entity_poly.entity_id
_entity_poly.type
_entity_poly.pdbx_seq_one_letter_code
_entity_poly.pdbx_strand_id
1 'polypeptide(L)'
;MLATAAVLALGCVGATVVAVAGSGGGSGGSAVEDTEVAGVPTGFGPPQLPGLGGTGEPSGSEGEGEGEGPSPDDDATAPSDTTTGSGPDGGYTAWAGPGCASGEYREHGRFENGDAAWYTVTSGGHQGDTCDGRFSAVPMSGSPDHDRGSTAVWSWKLGKGYATCALAVYVPDSGRDRDTAGRPTVYRVLTDPADTTSVYAAFGVRQTAHRGSLVSVGSYRVEGESFSVQLLDRGRDWGGAERYGAHHAAAQMKVDCA
;
A
#
# COMPACT_ATOMS: atom_id res chain seq x y z
N MET A 1 63.43 31.32 29.01
CA MET A 1 63.45 32.52 28.17
C MET A 1 62.52 32.29 26.98
N LEU A 2 61.52 33.17 26.84
CA LEU A 2 60.74 33.59 25.64
C LEU A 2 60.24 32.52 24.64
N ALA A 3 59.04 32.58 24.06
CA ALA A 3 57.85 33.42 24.21
C ALA A 3 56.69 32.77 23.44
N THR A 4 55.48 33.15 23.86
CA THR A 4 54.13 32.79 23.42
C THR A 4 53.77 33.21 21.99
N ALA A 5 52.85 32.49 21.33
CA ALA A 5 51.74 33.10 20.58
C ALA A 5 50.63 32.07 20.32
N ALA A 6 49.48 32.30 20.95
CA ALA A 6 48.20 31.66 20.65
C ALA A 6 47.37 32.60 19.76
N VAL A 7 46.66 32.06 18.76
CA VAL A 7 45.67 32.81 17.97
C VAL A 7 44.29 32.21 18.25
N LEU A 8 43.47 33.01 18.93
CA LEU A 8 42.03 32.83 19.14
C LEU A 8 41.28 33.43 17.94
N ALA A 9 40.35 32.68 17.35
CA ALA A 9 39.33 33.23 16.45
C ALA A 9 37.94 32.85 16.99
N LEU A 10 37.31 33.82 17.67
CA LEU A 10 35.90 33.82 18.04
C LEU A 10 35.08 34.21 16.80
N GLY A 11 34.10 33.37 16.42
CA GLY A 11 33.06 33.69 15.45
C GLY A 11 31.68 33.56 16.07
N CYS A 12 30.97 34.69 16.15
CA CYS A 12 29.79 34.91 16.98
C CYS A 12 28.51 34.21 16.50
N VAL A 13 27.73 33.71 17.47
CA VAL A 13 26.33 33.30 17.33
C VAL A 13 25.45 34.55 17.25
N GLY A 14 24.67 34.70 16.18
CA GLY A 14 23.65 35.74 16.04
C GLY A 14 22.25 35.16 16.21
N ALA A 15 21.64 35.37 17.38
CA ALA A 15 20.22 35.15 17.63
C ALA A 15 19.51 36.50 17.64
N THR A 16 18.61 36.74 16.68
CA THR A 16 17.71 37.89 16.67
C THR A 16 16.34 37.47 17.20
N VAL A 17 16.07 37.82 18.46
CA VAL A 17 14.74 37.84 19.06
C VAL A 17 14.19 39.25 18.90
N VAL A 18 13.09 39.41 18.15
CA VAL A 18 12.34 40.67 18.10
C VAL A 18 11.01 40.43 18.80
N ALA A 19 10.91 40.92 20.03
CA ALA A 19 9.65 41.06 20.75
C ALA A 19 9.16 42.51 20.56
N VAL A 20 7.94 42.68 20.03
CA VAL A 20 7.22 43.95 20.08
C VAL A 20 5.89 43.70 20.77
N ALA A 21 5.77 44.24 21.98
CA ALA A 21 4.52 44.35 22.71
C ALA A 21 3.84 45.68 22.33
N GLY A 22 2.54 45.63 22.03
CA GLY A 22 1.70 46.80 21.82
C GLY A 22 0.24 46.47 22.14
N SER A 23 -0.28 47.08 23.20
CA SER A 23 -1.66 46.96 23.70
C SER A 23 -2.62 47.94 23.00
N GLY A 24 -3.89 47.53 22.87
CA GLY A 24 -5.06 48.35 22.48
C GLY A 24 -5.92 47.56 21.48
N GLY A 25 -7.21 47.26 21.66
CA GLY A 25 -8.27 47.89 22.46
C GLY A 25 -9.18 48.72 21.54
N GLY A 26 -10.23 48.12 20.97
CA GLY A 26 -11.25 48.87 20.21
C GLY A 26 -12.20 48.03 19.35
N SER A 27 -13.47 47.99 19.76
CA SER A 27 -14.62 47.43 19.05
C SER A 27 -15.04 48.27 17.82
N GLY A 28 -15.66 47.65 16.81
CA GLY A 28 -16.51 48.39 15.84
C GLY A 28 -16.75 47.70 14.50
N GLY A 29 -17.94 47.11 14.33
CA GLY A 29 -18.90 47.42 13.26
C GLY A 29 -18.61 47.14 11.78
N SER A 30 -19.41 46.21 11.23
CA SER A 30 -20.18 46.28 9.97
C SER A 30 -19.51 46.03 8.60
N ALA A 31 -19.89 44.86 8.06
CA ALA A 31 -20.36 44.53 6.70
C ALA A 31 -20.12 45.46 5.50
N VAL A 32 -19.65 44.84 4.40
CA VAL A 32 -20.22 45.00 3.05
C VAL A 32 -20.03 43.71 2.24
N GLU A 33 -21.12 43.34 1.55
CA GLU A 33 -21.39 42.21 0.63
C GLU A 33 -20.50 42.23 -0.63
N ASP A 34 -20.02 41.07 -1.05
CA ASP A 34 -20.47 40.23 -2.19
C ASP A 34 -19.97 40.66 -3.58
N THR A 35 -19.13 39.80 -4.18
CA THR A 35 -19.16 39.52 -5.63
C THR A 35 -18.57 38.14 -5.85
N GLU A 36 -19.44 37.27 -6.35
CA GLU A 36 -19.26 35.89 -6.77
C GLU A 36 -18.09 35.69 -7.74
N VAL A 37 -17.31 34.62 -7.52
CA VAL A 37 -16.65 33.88 -8.60
C VAL A 37 -17.03 32.41 -8.45
N ALA A 38 -17.76 31.91 -9.44
CA ALA A 38 -18.19 30.53 -9.57
C ALA A 38 -17.04 29.57 -9.94
N GLY A 39 -17.13 28.33 -9.42
CA GLY A 39 -16.38 27.12 -9.84
C GLY A 39 -15.16 26.83 -8.96
N VAL A 40 -15.04 25.72 -8.23
CA VAL A 40 -15.20 24.30 -8.63
C VAL A 40 -15.65 23.47 -7.40
N PRO A 41 -16.56 22.49 -7.52
CA PRO A 41 -16.88 21.62 -6.40
C PRO A 41 -15.73 20.63 -6.16
N THR A 42 -14.97 20.81 -5.07
CA THR A 42 -14.07 19.80 -4.51
C THR A 42 -14.88 18.72 -3.78
N GLY A 43 -15.72 18.02 -4.54
CA GLY A 43 -16.68 17.06 -4.02
C GLY A 43 -16.17 15.63 -4.06
N PHE A 44 -15.12 15.30 -3.30
CA PHE A 44 -14.89 13.93 -2.80
C PHE A 44 -14.14 14.02 -1.47
N GLY A 45 -14.90 14.01 -0.37
CA GLY A 45 -14.35 13.80 0.96
C GLY A 45 -13.70 12.41 1.09
N PRO A 46 -12.91 12.18 2.15
CA PRO A 46 -12.27 10.89 2.37
C PRO A 46 -13.31 9.76 2.35
N PRO A 47 -13.04 8.61 1.71
CA PRO A 47 -13.94 7.47 1.76
C PRO A 47 -14.13 7.06 3.22
N GLN A 48 -15.38 7.02 3.68
CA GLN A 48 -15.71 6.51 4.99
C GLN A 48 -15.48 5.00 4.98
N LEU A 49 -14.46 4.54 5.71
CA LEU A 49 -14.15 3.12 5.87
C LEU A 49 -15.23 2.43 6.71
N PRO A 50 -15.95 1.41 6.19
CA PRO A 50 -16.86 0.60 7.00
C PRO A 50 -16.10 -0.44 7.85
N GLY A 51 -16.46 -0.56 9.13
CA GLY A 51 -16.45 -1.83 9.88
C GLY A 51 -15.11 -2.49 10.21
N LEU A 52 -14.37 -1.96 11.20
CA LEU A 52 -13.35 -2.74 11.93
C LEU A 52 -13.99 -3.32 13.20
N GLY A 53 -14.63 -4.48 13.08
CA GLY A 53 -15.23 -5.19 14.21
C GLY A 53 -15.65 -6.61 13.82
N GLY A 54 -14.76 -7.57 14.04
CA GLY A 54 -15.03 -8.98 13.80
C GLY A 54 -13.99 -9.86 14.47
N THR A 55 -14.19 -10.11 15.76
CA THR A 55 -13.51 -11.19 16.51
C THR A 55 -14.14 -12.52 16.08
N GLY A 56 -13.42 -13.29 15.28
CA GLY A 56 -13.75 -14.69 14.98
C GLY A 56 -12.54 -15.56 15.27
N GLU A 57 -12.57 -16.25 16.41
CA GLU A 57 -11.69 -17.37 16.73
C GLU A 57 -12.00 -18.56 15.80
N PRO A 58 -10.99 -19.29 15.30
CA PRO A 58 -11.18 -20.66 14.85
C PRO A 58 -10.71 -21.66 15.91
N SER A 59 -11.60 -22.60 16.23
CA SER A 59 -11.36 -23.77 17.07
C SER A 59 -10.97 -24.96 16.18
N GLY A 60 -9.84 -25.60 16.50
CA GLY A 60 -9.47 -27.02 16.35
C GLY A 60 -9.64 -27.76 15.02
N SER A 61 -8.57 -28.40 14.52
CA SER A 61 -8.34 -29.84 14.79
C SER A 61 -6.99 -30.30 14.23
N GLU A 62 -6.26 -31.06 15.05
CA GLU A 62 -5.03 -31.78 14.73
C GLU A 62 -5.30 -33.03 13.88
N GLY A 63 -4.31 -33.43 13.07
CA GLY A 63 -4.29 -34.68 12.32
C GLY A 63 -2.90 -34.93 11.73
N GLU A 64 -2.10 -35.73 12.43
CA GLU A 64 -0.78 -36.24 12.02
C GLU A 64 -0.89 -37.28 10.89
N GLY A 65 0.16 -37.37 10.07
CA GLY A 65 0.34 -38.45 9.09
C GLY A 65 1.65 -38.30 8.31
N GLU A 66 2.68 -39.02 8.76
CA GLU A 66 3.99 -39.21 8.11
C GLU A 66 3.89 -40.07 6.84
N GLY A 67 4.84 -39.89 5.91
CA GLY A 67 5.03 -40.82 4.78
C GLY A 67 6.01 -40.35 3.69
N GLU A 68 7.23 -40.87 3.74
CA GLU A 68 8.37 -40.82 2.83
C GLU A 68 8.10 -40.89 1.29
N GLY A 69 9.03 -40.30 0.51
CA GLY A 69 9.08 -40.24 -0.97
C GLY A 69 9.34 -41.57 -1.71
N PRO A 70 9.58 -41.57 -3.04
CA PRO A 70 10.78 -40.95 -3.65
C PRO A 70 10.60 -40.29 -5.04
N SER A 71 11.58 -39.47 -5.46
CA SER A 71 11.81 -39.04 -6.86
C SER A 71 12.46 -40.17 -7.69
N PRO A 72 12.38 -40.16 -9.05
CA PRO A 72 13.36 -39.36 -9.84
C PRO A 72 12.91 -38.86 -11.26
N ASP A 73 13.74 -37.92 -11.74
CA ASP A 73 14.17 -37.55 -13.11
C ASP A 73 13.24 -36.90 -14.18
N ASP A 74 13.69 -35.68 -14.54
CA ASP A 74 13.81 -35.04 -15.86
C ASP A 74 12.81 -35.34 -16.99
N ASP A 75 12.02 -34.33 -17.37
CA ASP A 75 12.00 -33.91 -18.77
C ASP A 75 11.65 -32.41 -18.90
N ALA A 76 12.56 -31.67 -19.54
CA ALA A 76 12.41 -30.25 -19.84
C ALA A 76 11.41 -30.09 -21.01
N THR A 77 10.17 -29.73 -20.70
CA THR A 77 9.22 -29.23 -21.70
C THR A 77 9.01 -27.73 -21.50
N ALA A 78 9.08 -27.01 -22.62
CA ALA A 78 8.91 -25.56 -22.77
C ALA A 78 7.73 -24.97 -21.96
N PRO A 79 7.81 -23.68 -21.55
CA PRO A 79 6.76 -23.06 -20.73
C PRO A 79 5.45 -23.03 -21.51
N SER A 80 4.51 -23.86 -21.08
CA SER A 80 3.11 -23.73 -21.46
C SER A 80 2.54 -22.53 -20.73
N ASP A 81 2.01 -21.57 -21.48
CA ASP A 81 1.18 -20.48 -21.00
C ASP A 81 0.09 -21.04 -20.08
N THR A 82 0.34 -21.06 -18.78
CA THR A 82 -0.62 -21.55 -17.78
C THR A 82 -1.48 -20.36 -17.38
N THR A 83 -2.35 -19.96 -18.30
CA THR A 83 -3.56 -19.24 -17.93
C THR A 83 -4.50 -20.27 -17.31
N THR A 84 -4.62 -20.31 -15.98
CA THR A 84 -5.75 -21.01 -15.35
C THR A 84 -7.02 -20.24 -15.76
N GLY A 85 -7.73 -20.77 -16.77
CA GLY A 85 -8.98 -20.25 -17.32
C GLY A 85 -10.19 -20.52 -16.41
N SER A 86 -11.46 -20.39 -16.82
CA SER A 86 -12.04 -20.24 -18.17
C SER A 86 -13.50 -19.81 -18.03
N GLY A 87 -13.90 -18.68 -18.64
CA GLY A 87 -15.27 -18.41 -19.13
C GLY A 87 -16.48 -18.53 -18.15
N PRO A 88 -17.69 -18.18 -18.60
CA PRO A 88 -18.82 -17.84 -17.71
C PRO A 88 -19.44 -18.98 -16.88
N ASP A 89 -18.96 -20.21 -17.04
CA ASP A 89 -19.48 -21.40 -16.35
C ASP A 89 -18.48 -21.98 -15.31
N GLY A 90 -17.27 -21.41 -15.21
CA GLY A 90 -16.26 -21.77 -14.21
C GLY A 90 -15.69 -20.51 -13.55
N GLY A 91 -15.58 -20.49 -12.23
CA GLY A 91 -15.01 -19.34 -11.51
C GLY A 91 -13.57 -19.04 -11.95
N TYR A 92 -13.16 -17.78 -11.85
CA TYR A 92 -11.79 -17.34 -12.11
C TYR A 92 -11.07 -17.08 -10.79
N THR A 93 -10.03 -17.85 -10.49
CA THR A 93 -9.15 -17.60 -9.35
C THR A 93 -7.74 -17.34 -9.82
N ALA A 94 -7.14 -16.24 -9.38
CA ALA A 94 -5.76 -15.91 -9.72
C ALA A 94 -5.08 -15.08 -8.63
N TRP A 95 -3.76 -15.23 -8.56
CA TRP A 95 -2.88 -14.36 -7.79
C TRP A 95 -2.24 -13.30 -8.69
N ALA A 96 -1.92 -12.14 -8.14
CA ALA A 96 -1.09 -11.13 -8.79
C ALA A 96 -0.22 -10.44 -7.75
N GLY A 97 0.94 -9.93 -8.18
CA GLY A 97 1.84 -9.16 -7.32
C GLY A 97 3.29 -9.38 -7.70
N PRO A 98 4.24 -8.79 -6.94
CA PRO A 98 5.65 -9.02 -7.17
C PRO A 98 5.96 -10.52 -7.21
N GLY A 99 6.63 -10.96 -8.27
CA GLY A 99 7.11 -12.34 -8.38
C GLY A 99 6.05 -13.40 -8.70
N CYS A 100 4.79 -13.01 -8.95
CA CYS A 100 3.78 -13.91 -9.51
C CYS A 100 3.91 -14.00 -11.04
N ALA A 101 3.64 -15.17 -11.62
CA ALA A 101 3.57 -15.34 -13.07
C ALA A 101 2.21 -14.93 -13.66
N SER A 102 1.14 -14.95 -12.84
CA SER A 102 -0.20 -14.53 -13.23
C SER A 102 -0.53 -13.09 -12.80
N GLY A 103 -1.48 -12.49 -13.52
CA GLY A 103 -1.87 -11.09 -13.34
C GLY A 103 -0.77 -10.11 -13.70
N GLU A 104 -1.04 -8.82 -13.56
CA GLU A 104 -0.06 -7.76 -13.78
C GLU A 104 0.17 -6.98 -12.49
N TYR A 105 1.42 -6.55 -12.28
CA TYR A 105 1.83 -5.69 -11.18
C TYR A 105 2.68 -4.54 -11.72
N ARG A 106 2.31 -3.31 -11.40
CA ARG A 106 3.00 -2.09 -11.85
C ARG A 106 3.29 -1.17 -10.68
N GLU A 107 4.45 -0.53 -10.71
CA GLU A 107 4.87 0.45 -9.71
C GLU A 107 5.04 1.80 -10.38
N HIS A 108 4.56 2.85 -9.72
CA HIS A 108 4.72 4.23 -10.15
C HIS A 108 5.40 5.03 -9.05
N GLY A 109 6.33 5.90 -9.45
CA GLY A 109 7.13 6.70 -8.51
C GLY A 109 8.24 5.91 -7.83
N ARG A 110 8.57 4.70 -8.31
CA ARG A 110 9.68 3.91 -7.77
C ARG A 110 11.02 4.60 -8.00
N PHE A 111 11.73 4.80 -6.90
CA PHE A 111 13.16 5.09 -6.88
C PHE A 111 13.76 4.40 -5.65
N GLU A 112 15.01 3.97 -5.77
CA GLU A 112 15.70 3.23 -4.70
C GLU A 112 16.74 4.12 -4.02
N ASN A 113 16.82 4.04 -2.69
CA ASN A 113 17.78 4.75 -1.86
C ASN A 113 17.93 4.03 -0.52
N GLY A 114 18.51 2.84 -0.56
CA GLY A 114 18.57 1.96 0.62
C GLY A 114 17.17 1.70 1.18
N ASP A 115 17.02 1.85 2.49
CA ASP A 115 15.73 1.70 3.17
C ASP A 115 14.93 3.01 3.30
N ALA A 116 15.41 4.12 2.73
CA ALA A 116 14.72 5.41 2.79
C ALA A 116 13.71 5.63 1.64
N ALA A 117 13.74 4.78 0.62
CA ALA A 117 12.84 4.85 -0.54
C ALA A 117 12.20 3.49 -0.81
N TRP A 118 11.88 3.18 -2.06
CA TRP A 118 11.44 1.84 -2.44
C TRP A 118 12.58 0.84 -2.30
N TYR A 119 12.24 -0.37 -1.88
CA TYR A 119 13.13 -1.53 -2.00
C TYR A 119 12.30 -2.81 -2.14
N THR A 120 12.92 -3.83 -2.72
CA THR A 120 12.35 -5.17 -2.76
C THR A 120 12.83 -5.98 -1.57
N VAL A 121 11.88 -6.60 -0.88
CA VAL A 121 12.15 -7.60 0.16
C VAL A 121 12.00 -8.97 -0.47
N THR A 122 13.01 -9.83 -0.33
CA THR A 122 13.12 -11.07 -1.10
C THR A 122 12.31 -12.24 -0.55
N SER A 123 11.70 -12.09 0.62
CA SER A 123 10.89 -13.13 1.26
C SER A 123 9.86 -12.54 2.23
N GLY A 124 8.90 -13.35 2.66
CA GLY A 124 7.84 -12.96 3.60
C GLY A 124 6.47 -12.75 2.94
N GLY A 125 6.43 -12.63 1.61
CA GLY A 125 5.20 -12.67 0.80
C GLY A 125 4.64 -14.08 0.61
N HIS A 126 3.56 -14.16 -0.16
CA HIS A 126 2.92 -15.43 -0.55
C HIS A 126 3.81 -16.21 -1.51
N GLN A 127 4.07 -17.48 -1.19
CA GLN A 127 4.85 -18.41 -1.99
C GLN A 127 3.96 -19.53 -2.53
N GLY A 128 4.23 -19.98 -3.76
CA GLY A 128 3.37 -20.94 -4.45
C GLY A 128 2.35 -20.24 -5.34
N ASP A 129 1.47 -21.01 -5.99
CA ASP A 129 0.50 -20.48 -6.97
C ASP A 129 1.13 -19.54 -8.01
N THR A 130 2.35 -19.88 -8.45
CA THR A 130 3.22 -19.11 -9.36
C THR A 130 3.92 -17.88 -8.77
N CYS A 131 3.82 -17.63 -7.47
CA CYS A 131 4.47 -16.51 -6.76
C CYS A 131 5.73 -16.94 -5.99
N ASP A 132 6.77 -16.10 -6.04
CA ASP A 132 8.08 -16.35 -5.40
C ASP A 132 8.22 -15.82 -3.96
N GLY A 133 7.20 -15.14 -3.44
CA GLY A 133 7.19 -14.59 -2.07
C GLY A 133 7.96 -13.29 -1.86
N ARG A 134 8.51 -12.65 -2.90
CA ARG A 134 9.06 -11.29 -2.77
C ARG A 134 7.95 -10.26 -2.67
N PHE A 135 8.24 -9.09 -2.11
CA PHE A 135 7.30 -7.97 -2.10
C PHE A 135 8.04 -6.63 -2.18
N SER A 136 7.30 -5.56 -2.43
CA SER A 136 7.85 -4.20 -2.46
C SER A 136 7.52 -3.45 -1.18
N ALA A 137 8.54 -2.91 -0.54
CA ALA A 137 8.39 -1.92 0.52
C ALA A 137 8.20 -0.54 -0.13
N VAL A 138 7.01 0.01 0.01
CA VAL A 138 6.57 1.29 -0.57
C VAL A 138 6.75 2.39 0.48
N PRO A 139 7.56 3.43 0.21
CA PRO A 139 7.75 4.51 1.17
C PRO A 139 6.41 5.20 1.46
N MET A 140 6.16 5.53 2.72
CA MET A 140 5.00 6.34 3.06
C MET A 140 5.25 7.81 2.69
N SER A 141 4.17 8.56 2.48
CA SER A 141 4.24 9.99 2.14
C SER A 141 4.73 10.89 3.28
N GLY A 142 4.87 10.34 4.49
CA GLY A 142 5.12 11.09 5.73
C GLY A 142 3.92 11.93 6.20
N SER A 143 2.77 11.80 5.56
CA SER A 143 1.52 12.47 5.91
C SER A 143 0.39 11.46 6.12
N PRO A 144 -0.38 11.55 7.22
CA PRO A 144 -1.58 10.73 7.37
C PRO A 144 -2.70 11.11 6.39
N ASP A 145 -2.66 12.29 5.77
CA ASP A 145 -3.78 12.87 5.03
C ASP A 145 -3.47 13.16 3.55
N HIS A 146 -2.22 12.98 3.12
CA HIS A 146 -1.78 13.32 1.77
C HIS A 146 -1.00 12.19 1.12
N ASP A 147 -1.31 11.92 -0.15
CA ASP A 147 -0.49 11.05 -1.02
C ASP A 147 0.67 11.88 -1.62
N ARG A 148 1.77 11.24 -2.01
CA ARG A 148 2.92 11.87 -2.70
C ARG A 148 3.30 11.21 -4.03
N GLY A 149 2.47 10.30 -4.52
CA GLY A 149 2.53 9.79 -5.89
C GLY A 149 3.25 8.44 -6.06
N SER A 150 3.75 7.85 -4.97
CA SER A 150 4.16 6.44 -4.98
C SER A 150 2.92 5.54 -4.97
N THR A 151 2.78 4.66 -5.95
CA THR A 151 1.66 3.71 -6.02
C THR A 151 2.11 2.34 -6.54
N ALA A 152 1.37 1.31 -6.15
CA ALA A 152 1.49 -0.03 -6.68
C ALA A 152 0.12 -0.49 -7.18
N VAL A 153 0.05 -1.05 -8.39
CA VAL A 153 -1.20 -1.44 -9.05
C VAL A 153 -1.15 -2.92 -9.40
N TRP A 154 -2.18 -3.66 -8.96
CA TRP A 154 -2.46 -5.03 -9.37
C TRP A 154 -3.60 -5.02 -10.37
N SER A 155 -3.52 -5.83 -11.41
CA SER A 155 -4.63 -5.98 -12.36
C SER A 155 -4.76 -7.39 -12.91
N TRP A 156 -6.00 -7.82 -13.07
CA TRP A 156 -6.38 -9.09 -13.69
C TRP A 156 -7.24 -8.80 -14.92
N LYS A 157 -6.88 -9.41 -16.06
CA LYS A 157 -7.68 -9.34 -17.29
C LYS A 157 -8.73 -10.44 -17.22
N LEU A 158 -9.98 -10.04 -17.00
CA LEU A 158 -11.10 -10.95 -16.81
C LEU A 158 -11.88 -11.19 -18.12
N GLY A 159 -11.79 -10.24 -19.05
CA GLY A 159 -12.65 -10.23 -20.24
C GLY A 159 -14.09 -9.92 -19.87
N LYS A 160 -15.06 -10.55 -20.56
CA LYS A 160 -16.49 -10.41 -20.29
C LYS A 160 -17.01 -11.70 -19.67
N GLY A 161 -17.81 -11.62 -18.61
CA GLY A 161 -18.53 -12.78 -18.08
C GLY A 161 -18.64 -12.84 -16.57
N TYR A 162 -17.71 -12.25 -15.83
CA TYR A 162 -17.75 -12.22 -14.36
C TYR A 162 -18.49 -10.99 -13.86
N ALA A 163 -19.37 -11.18 -12.89
CA ALA A 163 -20.14 -10.11 -12.28
C ALA A 163 -19.43 -9.54 -11.04
N THR A 164 -18.74 -10.38 -10.27
CA THR A 164 -18.16 -10.01 -8.98
C THR A 164 -16.85 -10.76 -8.73
N CYS A 165 -15.88 -10.09 -8.10
CA CYS A 165 -14.66 -10.71 -7.60
C CYS A 165 -14.55 -10.51 -6.08
N ALA A 166 -14.41 -11.60 -5.34
CA ALA A 166 -13.88 -11.58 -3.99
C ALA A 166 -12.38 -11.27 -4.03
N LEU A 167 -11.95 -10.29 -3.24
CA LEU A 167 -10.57 -9.84 -3.18
C LEU A 167 -9.99 -10.15 -1.79
N ALA A 168 -8.75 -10.65 -1.79
CA ALA A 168 -7.94 -10.79 -0.60
C ALA A 168 -6.53 -10.26 -0.81
N VAL A 169 -5.97 -9.64 0.23
CA VAL A 169 -4.63 -9.04 0.24
C VAL A 169 -3.73 -9.86 1.16
N TYR A 170 -2.62 -10.39 0.65
CA TYR A 170 -1.60 -10.99 1.50
C TYR A 170 -0.76 -9.88 2.13
N VAL A 171 -0.67 -9.88 3.45
CA VAL A 171 0.16 -8.93 4.20
C VAL A 171 1.43 -9.68 4.61
N PRO A 172 2.62 -9.31 4.07
CA PRO A 172 3.82 -10.11 4.26
C PRO A 172 4.39 -9.98 5.68
N ASP A 173 5.24 -10.94 6.03
CA ASP A 173 6.07 -10.88 7.24
C ASP A 173 7.52 -11.22 6.89
N SER A 174 8.37 -10.19 6.87
CA SER A 174 9.82 -10.33 6.64
C SER A 174 10.63 -10.49 7.94
N GLY A 175 9.97 -10.43 9.11
CA GLY A 175 10.63 -10.27 10.40
C GLY A 175 11.14 -8.85 10.69
N ARG A 176 10.91 -7.88 9.78
CA ARG A 176 11.27 -6.47 9.95
C ARG A 176 10.02 -5.60 9.85
N ASP A 177 9.48 -5.24 11.01
CA ASP A 177 8.21 -4.50 11.17
C ASP A 177 8.01 -3.30 10.25
N ARG A 178 9.08 -2.55 9.97
CA ARG A 178 9.05 -1.36 9.11
C ARG A 178 8.74 -1.66 7.65
N ASP A 179 9.03 -2.87 7.16
CA ASP A 179 8.74 -3.26 5.78
C ASP A 179 7.23 -3.37 5.55
N THR A 180 6.46 -3.58 6.62
CA THR A 180 5.01 -3.84 6.61
C THR A 180 4.34 -3.08 7.75
N ALA A 181 4.36 -1.76 7.66
CA ALA A 181 3.98 -0.85 8.74
C ALA A 181 2.70 -0.03 8.45
N GLY A 182 2.03 -0.27 7.33
CA GLY A 182 0.82 0.44 6.94
C GLY A 182 -0.29 0.41 7.98
N ARG A 183 -0.78 1.59 8.38
CA ARG A 183 -1.81 1.74 9.42
C ARG A 183 -2.74 2.95 9.18
N PRO A 184 -3.79 2.78 8.37
CA PRO A 184 -3.93 1.70 7.38
C PRO A 184 -3.04 1.95 6.16
N THR A 185 -2.81 0.91 5.36
CA THR A 185 -2.52 1.08 3.93
C THR A 185 -3.84 1.28 3.21
N VAL A 186 -3.94 2.31 2.36
CA VAL A 186 -5.15 2.65 1.63
C VAL A 186 -5.09 2.08 0.22
N TYR A 187 -6.17 1.45 -0.19
CA TYR A 187 -6.35 0.89 -1.52
C TYR A 187 -7.57 1.48 -2.21
N ARG A 188 -7.50 1.57 -3.54
CA ARG A 188 -8.59 1.96 -4.44
C ARG A 188 -8.85 0.83 -5.42
N VAL A 189 -10.11 0.59 -5.74
CA VAL A 189 -10.51 -0.33 -6.80
C VAL A 189 -10.86 0.49 -8.03
N LEU A 190 -10.27 0.11 -9.16
CA LEU A 190 -10.26 0.84 -10.42
C LEU A 190 -10.93 0.02 -11.52
N THR A 191 -11.64 0.69 -12.43
CA THR A 191 -12.15 0.03 -13.66
C THR A 191 -11.09 -0.08 -14.75
N ASP A 192 -10.09 0.83 -14.72
CA ASP A 192 -8.94 0.83 -15.64
C ASP A 192 -7.63 0.99 -14.83
N PRO A 193 -6.68 0.04 -14.91
CA PRO A 193 -5.41 0.14 -14.19
C PRO A 193 -4.51 1.31 -14.64
N ALA A 194 -4.75 1.90 -15.81
CA ALA A 194 -3.99 3.05 -16.33
C ALA A 194 -4.63 4.40 -15.97
N ASP A 195 -5.92 4.43 -15.62
CA ASP A 195 -6.63 5.65 -15.24
C ASP A 195 -6.88 5.69 -13.72
N THR A 196 -6.04 6.44 -13.01
CA THR A 196 -6.16 6.63 -11.55
C THR A 196 -7.43 7.35 -11.10
N THR A 197 -8.20 7.94 -12.03
CA THR A 197 -9.48 8.58 -11.74
C THR A 197 -10.68 7.63 -11.88
N SER A 198 -10.46 6.43 -12.43
CA SER A 198 -11.49 5.39 -12.63
C SER A 198 -11.90 4.64 -11.34
N VAL A 199 -11.77 5.30 -10.20
CA VAL A 199 -12.03 4.73 -8.87
C VAL A 199 -13.53 4.56 -8.67
N TYR A 200 -13.95 3.37 -8.25
CA TYR A 200 -15.34 3.10 -7.88
C TYR A 200 -15.50 2.55 -6.46
N ALA A 201 -14.42 2.12 -5.82
CA ALA A 201 -14.41 1.70 -4.41
C ALA A 201 -13.06 1.94 -3.75
N ALA A 202 -13.02 1.89 -2.42
CA ALA A 202 -11.80 1.98 -1.63
C ALA A 202 -11.90 1.16 -0.34
N PHE A 203 -10.75 0.70 0.17
CA PHE A 203 -10.66 -0.02 1.43
C PHE A 203 -9.30 0.25 2.11
N GLY A 204 -9.18 -0.14 3.38
CA GLY A 204 -7.94 -0.01 4.13
C GLY A 204 -7.55 -1.32 4.81
N VAL A 205 -6.26 -1.63 4.83
CA VAL A 205 -5.72 -2.80 5.55
C VAL A 205 -4.77 -2.31 6.64
N ARG A 206 -4.98 -2.78 7.88
CA ARG A 206 -4.05 -2.53 8.99
C ARG A 206 -2.92 -3.56 8.96
N GLN A 207 -1.93 -3.34 8.10
CA GLN A 207 -0.84 -4.29 7.85
C GLN A 207 -0.11 -4.70 9.12
N THR A 208 0.09 -3.77 10.06
CA THR A 208 0.74 -4.06 11.35
C THR A 208 0.05 -5.12 12.19
N ALA A 209 -1.22 -5.44 11.92
CA ALA A 209 -1.99 -6.45 12.66
C ALA A 209 -2.23 -7.74 11.88
N HIS A 210 -1.78 -7.82 10.63
CA HIS A 210 -2.10 -8.92 9.73
C HIS A 210 -0.87 -9.52 9.05
N ARG A 211 0.35 -9.20 9.50
CA ARG A 211 1.59 -9.76 8.94
C ARG A 211 1.55 -11.29 8.90
N GLY A 212 1.96 -11.86 7.78
CA GLY A 212 1.96 -13.29 7.51
C GLY A 212 0.58 -13.88 7.22
N SER A 213 -0.42 -13.06 6.86
CA SER A 213 -1.79 -13.54 6.65
C SER A 213 -2.46 -13.00 5.38
N LEU A 214 -3.41 -13.79 4.87
CA LEU A 214 -4.29 -13.40 3.79
C LEU A 214 -5.55 -12.73 4.37
N VAL A 215 -5.75 -11.46 4.05
CA VAL A 215 -6.86 -10.65 4.55
C VAL A 215 -7.94 -10.51 3.49
N SER A 216 -9.13 -11.06 3.74
CA SER A 216 -10.31 -10.81 2.89
C SER A 216 -10.77 -9.37 3.04
N VAL A 217 -10.88 -8.63 1.93
CA VAL A 217 -11.26 -7.20 1.92
C VAL A 217 -12.63 -6.93 1.31
N GLY A 218 -13.30 -7.99 0.83
CA GLY A 218 -14.69 -7.96 0.37
C GLY A 218 -14.85 -8.45 -1.06
N SER A 219 -16.08 -8.31 -1.56
CA SER A 219 -16.44 -8.64 -2.94
C SER A 219 -16.86 -7.38 -3.68
N TYR A 220 -16.37 -7.22 -4.91
CA TYR A 220 -16.52 -6.01 -5.71
C TYR A 220 -17.10 -6.36 -7.08
N ARG A 221 -17.99 -5.53 -7.60
CA ARG A 221 -18.53 -5.69 -8.95
C ARG A 221 -17.43 -5.49 -9.99
N VAL A 222 -17.43 -6.29 -11.04
CA VAL A 222 -16.57 -6.09 -12.21
C VAL A 222 -17.24 -5.07 -13.12
N GLU A 223 -16.66 -3.88 -13.25
CA GLU A 223 -17.23 -2.77 -14.04
C GLU A 223 -16.53 -2.55 -15.40
N GLY A 224 -15.54 -3.38 -15.74
CA GLY A 224 -14.78 -3.31 -16.99
C GLY A 224 -14.25 -4.68 -17.42
N GLU A 225 -13.37 -4.72 -18.43
CA GLU A 225 -12.72 -5.97 -18.87
C GLU A 225 -11.56 -6.40 -17.96
N SER A 226 -11.22 -5.56 -16.99
CA SER A 226 -10.19 -5.80 -15.98
C SER A 226 -10.73 -5.50 -14.58
N PHE A 227 -10.19 -6.20 -13.59
CA PHE A 227 -10.33 -5.87 -12.18
C PHE A 227 -8.97 -5.35 -11.70
N SER A 228 -8.93 -4.16 -11.09
CA SER A 228 -7.66 -3.53 -10.72
C SER A 228 -7.72 -2.89 -9.34
N VAL A 229 -6.61 -2.95 -8.62
CA VAL A 229 -6.45 -2.41 -7.27
C VAL A 229 -5.19 -1.56 -7.24
N GLN A 230 -5.27 -0.36 -6.67
CA GLN A 230 -4.14 0.55 -6.48
C GLN A 230 -3.91 0.80 -4.98
N LEU A 231 -2.68 0.58 -4.52
CA LEU A 231 -2.17 1.05 -3.23
C LEU A 231 -1.70 2.50 -3.34
N LEU A 232 -1.99 3.29 -2.30
CA LEU A 232 -1.51 4.66 -2.13
C LEU A 232 -0.45 4.77 -1.04
N ASP A 233 0.45 5.74 -1.16
CA ASP A 233 1.55 5.97 -0.23
C ASP A 233 1.19 6.74 1.04
N ARG A 234 -0.05 7.26 1.19
CA ARG A 234 -0.46 7.99 2.40
C ARG A 234 -0.22 7.19 3.67
N GLY A 235 0.53 7.80 4.59
CA GLY A 235 0.94 7.18 5.84
C GLY A 235 2.01 8.02 6.52
N ARG A 236 2.22 7.78 7.81
CA ARG A 236 3.25 8.48 8.61
C ARG A 236 4.40 7.53 8.92
N ASP A 237 5.60 7.95 8.55
CA ASP A 237 6.89 7.26 8.71
C ASP A 237 7.84 7.99 9.68
N TRP A 238 7.30 8.83 10.56
CA TRP A 238 8.05 9.58 11.57
C TRP A 238 7.26 9.76 12.85
N GLY A 239 7.92 10.28 13.88
CA GLY A 239 7.30 10.63 15.17
C GLY A 239 7.32 9.52 16.22
N GLY A 240 8.07 8.44 15.98
CA GLY A 240 8.31 7.33 16.91
C GLY A 240 9.29 6.32 16.31
N ALA A 241 9.95 5.52 17.16
CA ALA A 241 10.90 4.51 16.71
C ALA A 241 10.23 3.43 15.84
N GLU A 242 8.95 3.16 16.07
CA GLU A 242 8.14 2.21 15.31
C GLU A 242 7.69 2.74 13.94
N ARG A 243 7.88 4.03 13.68
CA ARG A 243 7.46 4.68 12.43
C ARG A 243 8.62 5.09 11.57
N TYR A 244 9.79 5.33 12.15
CA TYR A 244 10.93 5.86 11.42
C TYR A 244 11.30 4.97 10.24
N GLY A 245 11.13 5.49 9.02
CA GLY A 245 11.34 4.73 7.78
C GLY A 245 10.37 3.56 7.63
N ALA A 246 9.12 3.74 8.05
CA ALA A 246 8.03 2.79 7.84
C ALA A 246 7.56 2.80 6.39
N HIS A 247 7.24 1.61 5.89
CA HIS A 247 6.75 1.36 4.54
C HIS A 247 5.38 0.69 4.58
N HIS A 248 4.59 0.93 3.54
CA HIS A 248 3.52 0.01 3.20
C HIS A 248 4.13 -1.19 2.48
N ALA A 249 3.58 -2.38 2.69
CA ALA A 249 3.95 -3.53 1.91
C ALA A 249 3.01 -3.71 0.70
N ALA A 250 3.58 -3.80 -0.50
CA ALA A 250 2.89 -4.22 -1.70
C ALA A 250 3.31 -5.66 -2.03
N ALA A 251 2.50 -6.63 -1.61
CA ALA A 251 2.74 -8.06 -1.82
C ALA A 251 1.69 -8.66 -2.77
N GLN A 252 1.39 -9.94 -2.63
CA GLN A 252 0.47 -10.65 -3.49
C GLN A 252 -1.00 -10.40 -3.10
N MET A 253 -1.89 -10.39 -4.09
CA MET A 253 -3.33 -10.34 -3.92
C MET A 253 -3.96 -11.52 -4.64
N LYS A 254 -5.05 -12.04 -4.09
CA LYS A 254 -5.86 -13.10 -4.68
C LYS A 254 -7.22 -12.55 -5.07
N VAL A 255 -7.68 -12.91 -6.26
CA VAL A 255 -9.08 -12.75 -6.68
C VAL A 255 -9.74 -14.10 -6.88
N ASP A 256 -11.04 -14.15 -6.60
CA ASP A 256 -11.95 -15.25 -6.92
C ASP A 256 -13.23 -14.64 -7.50
N CYS A 257 -13.47 -14.83 -8.79
CA CYS A 257 -14.51 -14.17 -9.56
C CYS A 257 -15.58 -15.14 -10.08
N ALA A 258 -16.83 -14.69 -10.03
CA ALA A 258 -18.02 -15.37 -10.52
C ALA A 258 -18.93 -14.42 -11.29
#